data_AF-A0A0F2TG66-F1
#
_entry.id   AF-A0A0F2TG66-F1
#
_cell.length_a   1.000
_cell.length_b   1.000
_cell.length_c   1.000
_cell.angle_alpha   90.00
_cell.angle_beta   90.00
_cell.angle_gamma   90.00
#
_symmetry.space_group_name_H-M   'P 1'
#
loop_
_entity.id
_entity.type
_entity.pdbx_description
1 polymer ?
#
loop_
_entity_poly.entity_id
_entity_poly.type
_entity_poly.pdbx_seq_one_letter_code
_entity_poly.pdbx_strand_id
1 'polypeptide(L)'
;MSQEQQFVSVPVPIQHVTQVYAFLAELAGITTGPSAETTATPLDDGEWPFVEWGVQDLRKLTQDALDSVQVVTGVLDILAKQPGERVSYTSLVELLNVDRKRLRGVLSAFTRVVHKHYGRRNWPMTWVEAPSEGTDLKSEFYYTVSETTAARWREVRTQS
;
A
#
# COMPACT_ATOMS: atom_id res chain seq x y z
N MET A 1 28.38 42.03 -11.18
CA MET A 1 27.82 40.82 -11.79
C MET A 1 26.97 40.15 -10.74
N SER A 2 25.65 40.28 -10.86
CA SER A 2 24.70 39.82 -9.84
C SER A 2 24.50 38.31 -9.98
N GLN A 3 24.67 37.56 -8.89
CA GLN A 3 24.32 36.14 -8.83
C GLN A 3 22.81 36.02 -8.96
N GLU A 4 22.32 35.45 -10.07
CA GLU A 4 20.92 35.06 -10.21
C GLU A 4 20.57 34.06 -9.09
N GLN A 5 19.57 34.39 -8.27
CA GLN A 5 19.07 33.48 -7.25
C GLN A 5 18.41 32.28 -7.94
N GLN A 6 19.15 31.17 -8.00
CA GLN A 6 18.72 29.95 -8.68
C GLN A 6 17.66 29.15 -7.90
N PHE A 7 17.45 29.43 -6.60
CA PHE A 7 16.52 28.69 -5.75
C PHE A 7 15.75 29.60 -4.80
N VAL A 8 14.46 29.32 -4.64
CA VAL A 8 13.55 30.00 -3.70
C VAL A 8 12.91 28.94 -2.80
N SER A 9 12.98 29.16 -1.48
CA SER A 9 12.32 28.27 -0.51
C SER A 9 10.82 28.57 -0.45
N VAL A 10 9.99 27.57 -0.76
CA VAL A 10 8.53 27.67 -0.72
C VAL A 10 7.98 26.63 0.26
N PRO A 11 7.23 27.03 1.30
CA PRO A 11 6.59 26.08 2.20
C PRO A 11 5.38 25.42 1.51
N VAL A 12 5.36 24.10 1.53
CA VAL A 12 4.29 23.30 0.90
C VAL A 12 3.65 22.40 1.97
N PRO A 13 2.31 22.34 2.06
CA PRO A 13 1.64 21.38 2.93
C PRO A 13 2.04 19.94 2.56
N ILE A 14 2.31 19.10 3.57
CA ILE A 14 2.91 17.78 3.37
C ILE A 14 2.16 16.89 2.37
N GLN A 15 0.83 17.01 2.34
CA GLN A 15 -0.06 16.27 1.43
C GLN A 15 0.12 16.62 -0.06
N HIS A 16 0.75 17.75 -0.39
CA HIS A 16 0.93 18.24 -1.76
C HIS A 16 2.38 18.11 -2.27
N VAL A 17 3.31 17.65 -1.43
CA VAL A 17 4.74 17.57 -1.77
C VAL A 17 4.98 16.72 -3.04
N THR A 18 4.33 15.55 -3.14
CA THR A 18 4.46 14.67 -4.32
C THR A 18 3.91 15.32 -5.60
N GLN A 19 2.84 16.09 -5.50
CA GLN A 19 2.23 16.79 -6.65
C GLN A 19 3.14 17.92 -7.15
N VAL A 20 3.80 18.64 -6.25
CA VAL A 20 4.78 19.67 -6.61
C VAL A 20 5.99 19.05 -7.32
N TYR A 21 6.50 17.91 -6.84
CA TYR A 21 7.58 17.21 -7.53
C TYR A 21 7.20 16.74 -8.93
N ALA A 22 6.00 16.18 -9.11
CA ALA A 22 5.51 15.75 -10.41
C ALA A 22 5.40 16.92 -11.40
N PHE A 23 4.87 18.05 -10.94
CA PHE A 23 4.72 19.26 -11.75
C PHE A 23 6.07 19.87 -12.19
N LEU A 24 7.06 19.88 -11.28
CA LEU A 24 8.41 20.37 -11.62
C LEU A 24 9.12 19.45 -12.62
N ALA A 25 8.92 18.14 -12.54
CA ALA A 25 9.46 17.18 -13.50
C ALA A 25 8.87 17.39 -14.91
N GLU A 26 7.57 17.65 -15.01
CA GLU A 26 6.89 17.98 -16.27
C GLU A 26 7.44 19.28 -16.89
N LEU A 27 7.59 20.34 -16.09
CA LEU A 27 8.16 21.62 -16.55
C LEU A 27 9.62 21.51 -17.00
N ALA A 28 10.41 20.63 -16.38
CA ALA A 28 11.82 20.43 -16.74
C ALA A 28 12.00 19.70 -18.08
N GLY A 29 10.92 19.32 -18.78
CA GLY A 29 10.99 18.53 -20.01
C GLY A 29 11.57 17.12 -19.78
N ILE A 30 11.76 16.75 -18.51
CA ILE A 30 12.06 15.40 -18.08
C ILE A 30 10.70 14.69 -18.11
N THR A 31 10.23 14.36 -19.30
CA THR A 31 9.36 13.22 -19.49
C THR A 31 10.18 11.98 -19.12
N THR A 32 10.36 11.80 -17.82
CA THR A 32 10.44 10.48 -17.22
C THR A 32 9.11 9.83 -17.59
N GLY A 33 9.04 9.25 -18.80
CA GLY A 33 8.19 8.10 -19.03
C GLY A 33 8.43 7.16 -17.86
N PRO A 34 7.38 6.53 -17.31
CA PRO A 34 7.42 5.90 -16.00
C PRO A 34 8.60 4.93 -15.93
N SER A 35 9.70 5.39 -15.32
CA SER A 35 10.74 4.50 -14.86
C SER A 35 10.11 3.86 -13.65
N ALA A 36 9.74 2.59 -13.84
CA ALA A 36 8.92 1.80 -12.95
C ALA A 36 9.65 1.54 -11.62
N GLU A 37 9.74 2.54 -10.76
CA GLU A 37 9.41 2.33 -9.36
C GLU A 37 7.89 2.39 -9.29
N THR A 38 7.26 1.28 -9.67
CA THR A 38 5.84 1.01 -9.45
C THR A 38 5.63 0.87 -7.94
N THR A 39 5.66 2.01 -7.25
CA THR A 39 4.74 2.21 -6.15
C THR A 39 3.39 2.23 -6.83
N ALA A 40 2.73 1.08 -6.89
CA ALA A 40 1.39 0.99 -7.44
C ALA A 40 0.48 1.82 -6.51
N THR A 41 0.40 3.12 -6.75
CA THR A 41 -0.83 3.85 -6.51
C THR A 41 -1.92 3.04 -7.20
N PRO A 42 -2.98 2.63 -6.48
CA PRO A 42 -4.09 1.93 -7.10
C PRO A 42 -4.55 2.74 -8.30
N LEU A 43 -4.90 2.07 -9.40
CA LEU A 43 -5.49 2.72 -10.57
C LEU A 43 -6.45 3.82 -10.10
N ASP A 44 -6.28 5.01 -10.65
CA ASP A 44 -7.11 6.18 -10.37
C ASP A 44 -8.53 5.93 -10.90
N ASP A 45 -9.27 5.07 -10.21
CA ASP A 45 -10.73 5.03 -10.24
C ASP A 45 -11.16 6.26 -9.43
N GLY A 46 -11.22 7.43 -10.08
CA GLY A 46 -11.55 8.74 -9.50
C GLY A 46 -12.91 8.85 -8.79
N GLU A 47 -13.57 7.71 -8.54
CA GLU A 47 -14.84 7.56 -7.85
C GLU A 47 -14.69 7.41 -6.32
N TRP A 48 -13.56 6.89 -5.84
CA TRP A 48 -13.41 6.53 -4.41
C TRP A 48 -12.30 7.32 -3.69
N PRO A 49 -12.58 7.92 -2.52
CA PRO A 49 -11.60 8.71 -1.78
C PRO A 49 -10.48 7.85 -1.18
N PHE A 50 -9.32 8.47 -0.97
CA PHE A 50 -8.26 7.92 -0.12
C PHE A 50 -8.56 8.31 1.34
N VAL A 51 -8.78 7.34 2.22
CA VAL A 51 -9.18 7.56 3.62
C VAL A 51 -8.27 6.76 4.55
N GLU A 52 -7.70 7.43 5.55
CA GLU A 52 -6.81 6.78 6.52
C GLU A 52 -7.54 5.66 7.28
N TRP A 53 -6.89 4.51 7.48
CA TRP A 53 -7.47 3.37 8.19
C TRP A 53 -7.43 3.60 9.71
N GLY A 54 -8.60 3.88 10.30
CA GLY A 54 -8.78 3.99 11.74
C GLY A 54 -8.96 2.64 12.43
N VAL A 55 -8.81 2.63 13.76
CA VAL A 55 -9.01 1.44 14.62
C VAL A 55 -10.39 0.80 14.40
N GLN A 56 -11.44 1.61 14.22
CA GLN A 56 -12.80 1.11 13.99
C GLN A 56 -12.96 0.35 12.67
N ASP A 57 -12.29 0.81 11.60
CA ASP A 57 -12.35 0.14 10.30
C ASP A 57 -11.58 -1.19 10.35
N LEU A 58 -10.41 -1.18 11.00
CA LEU A 58 -9.63 -2.39 11.22
C LEU A 58 -10.36 -3.40 12.12
N ARG A 59 -11.11 -2.93 13.13
CA ARG A 59 -11.97 -3.79 13.95
C ARG A 59 -13.06 -4.45 13.11
N LYS A 60 -13.71 -3.71 12.21
CA LYS A 60 -14.70 -4.28 11.28
C LYS A 60 -14.09 -5.40 10.43
N LEU A 61 -12.85 -5.26 9.95
CA LEU A 61 -12.16 -6.32 9.22
C LEU A 61 -12.01 -7.59 10.07
N THR A 62 -11.67 -7.47 11.35
CA THR A 62 -11.53 -8.66 12.23
C THR A 62 -12.85 -9.38 12.50
N GLN A 63 -13.98 -8.69 12.35
CA GLN A 63 -15.32 -9.23 12.60
C GLN A 63 -16.00 -9.79 11.34
N ASP A 64 -15.43 -9.55 10.15
CA ASP A 64 -16.01 -9.95 8.88
C ASP A 64 -15.77 -11.44 8.61
N ALA A 65 -16.84 -12.20 8.36
CA ALA A 65 -16.76 -13.65 8.14
C ALA A 65 -16.35 -14.06 6.72
N LEU A 66 -16.18 -13.11 5.78
CA LEU A 66 -15.79 -13.40 4.40
C LEU A 66 -14.38 -14.00 4.35
N ASP A 67 -14.21 -15.14 3.65
CA ASP A 67 -12.91 -15.82 3.49
C ASP A 67 -11.82 -14.89 2.96
N SER A 68 -12.16 -14.03 1.98
CA SER A 68 -11.23 -13.06 1.43
C SER A 68 -10.77 -12.03 2.47
N VAL A 69 -11.66 -11.62 3.38
CA VAL A 69 -11.30 -10.70 4.46
C VAL A 69 -10.45 -11.42 5.49
N GLN A 70 -10.82 -12.64 5.87
CA GLN A 70 -10.07 -13.44 6.85
C GLN A 70 -8.63 -13.70 6.41
N VAL A 71 -8.41 -14.10 5.16
CA VAL A 71 -7.04 -14.28 4.63
C VAL A 71 -6.26 -12.97 4.63
N VAL A 72 -6.91 -11.84 4.27
CA VAL A 72 -6.27 -10.51 4.35
C VAL A 72 -5.96 -10.11 5.80
N THR A 73 -6.81 -10.46 6.77
CA THR A 73 -6.49 -10.23 8.19
C THR A 73 -5.26 -11.01 8.61
N GLY A 74 -5.06 -12.24 8.10
CA GLY A 74 -3.84 -13.00 8.31
C GLY A 74 -2.61 -12.35 7.67
N VAL A 75 -2.74 -11.77 6.47
CA VAL A 75 -1.67 -10.96 5.86
C VAL A 75 -1.31 -9.80 6.79
N LEU A 76 -2.30 -9.07 7.31
CA LEU A 76 -2.07 -7.96 8.24
C LEU A 76 -1.41 -8.43 9.55
N ASP A 77 -1.75 -9.61 10.07
CA ASP A 77 -1.08 -10.19 11.24
C ASP A 77 0.40 -10.46 11.00
N ILE A 78 0.77 -10.86 9.79
CA ILE A 78 2.17 -11.06 9.42
C ILE A 78 2.87 -9.69 9.31
N LEU A 79 2.32 -8.79 8.50
CA LEU A 79 2.93 -7.48 8.24
C LEU A 79 3.05 -6.63 9.51
N ALA A 80 2.07 -6.71 10.41
CA ALA A 80 2.09 -5.95 11.65
C ALA A 80 3.15 -6.43 12.66
N LYS A 81 3.76 -7.61 12.48
CA LYS A 81 4.90 -8.04 13.33
C LYS A 81 6.16 -7.23 13.03
N GLN A 82 6.33 -6.80 11.77
CA GLN A 82 7.50 -6.09 11.27
C GLN A 82 7.05 -4.89 10.41
N PRO A 83 6.55 -3.80 11.03
CA PRO A 83 6.06 -2.65 10.29
C PRO A 83 7.20 -2.01 9.49
N GLY A 84 6.89 -1.53 8.29
CA GLY A 84 7.85 -0.96 7.35
C GLY A 84 8.73 -2.00 6.64
N GLU A 85 8.77 -3.24 7.11
CA GLU A 85 9.47 -4.33 6.42
C GLU A 85 8.64 -4.83 5.22
N ARG A 86 9.35 -5.19 4.15
CA ARG A 86 8.76 -5.68 2.91
C ARG A 86 8.71 -7.19 2.96
N VAL A 87 7.50 -7.75 2.99
CA VAL A 87 7.30 -9.20 2.94
C VAL A 87 6.92 -9.61 1.52
N SER A 88 7.66 -10.54 0.93
CA SER A 88 7.40 -10.99 -0.44
C SER A 88 6.08 -11.76 -0.54
N TYR A 89 5.48 -11.74 -1.72
CA TYR A 89 4.25 -12.48 -2.00
C TYR A 89 4.44 -13.99 -1.77
N THR A 90 5.58 -14.55 -2.16
CA THR A 90 5.92 -15.97 -1.90
C THR A 90 6.01 -16.26 -0.41
N SER A 91 6.66 -15.39 0.38
CA SER A 91 6.70 -15.56 1.84
C SER A 91 5.29 -15.48 2.46
N LEU A 92 4.40 -14.62 1.96
CA LEU A 92 3.01 -14.57 2.44
C LEU A 92 2.26 -15.88 2.15
N VAL A 93 2.43 -16.46 0.96
CA VAL A 93 1.84 -17.75 0.58
C VAL A 93 2.30 -18.85 1.54
N GLU A 94 3.60 -18.90 1.84
CA GLU A 94 4.18 -19.88 2.77
C GLU A 94 3.71 -19.67 4.21
N LEU A 95 3.80 -18.45 4.73
CA LEU A 95 3.45 -18.11 6.11
C LEU A 95 1.96 -18.30 6.41
N LEU A 96 1.09 -18.09 5.42
CA LEU A 96 -0.35 -18.31 5.54
C LEU A 96 -0.77 -19.75 5.21
N ASN A 97 0.14 -20.57 4.68
CA ASN A 97 -0.15 -21.92 4.19
C ASN A 97 -1.35 -21.95 3.22
N VAL A 98 -1.37 -21.04 2.25
CA VAL A 98 -2.41 -20.93 1.22
C VAL A 98 -1.82 -21.16 -0.16
N ASP A 99 -2.66 -21.52 -1.13
CA ASP A 99 -2.22 -21.63 -2.52
C ASP A 99 -1.96 -20.25 -3.16
N ARG A 100 -0.98 -20.18 -4.07
CA ARG A 100 -0.59 -18.95 -4.77
C ARG A 100 -1.74 -18.33 -5.57
N LYS A 101 -2.59 -19.13 -6.22
CA LYS A 101 -3.77 -18.64 -6.95
C LYS A 101 -4.86 -18.20 -5.99
N ARG A 102 -5.00 -18.87 -4.84
CA ARG A 102 -5.95 -18.48 -3.79
C ARG A 102 -5.61 -17.09 -3.25
N LEU A 103 -4.36 -16.84 -2.86
CA LEU A 103 -3.98 -15.52 -2.34
C LEU A 103 -4.23 -14.40 -3.37
N ARG A 104 -3.91 -14.63 -4.65
CA ARG A 104 -4.21 -13.68 -5.73
C ARG A 104 -5.71 -13.40 -5.86
N GLY A 105 -6.53 -14.45 -5.83
CA GLY A 105 -7.98 -14.33 -5.90
C GLY A 105 -8.56 -13.55 -4.72
N VAL A 106 -8.06 -13.84 -3.52
CA VAL A 106 -8.41 -13.14 -2.28
C VAL A 106 -8.08 -11.65 -2.36
N LEU A 107 -6.85 -11.31 -2.76
CA LEU A 107 -6.40 -9.91 -2.85
C LEU A 107 -7.25 -9.15 -3.88
N SER A 108 -7.53 -9.73 -5.04
CA SER A 108 -8.44 -9.14 -6.03
C SER A 108 -9.88 -8.97 -5.50
N ALA A 109 -10.39 -9.94 -4.75
CA ALA A 109 -11.72 -9.86 -4.15
C ALA A 109 -11.77 -8.80 -3.03
N PHE A 110 -10.67 -8.60 -2.32
CA PHE A 110 -10.56 -7.62 -1.25
C PHE A 110 -10.75 -6.19 -1.74
N THR A 111 -10.25 -5.83 -2.93
CA THR A 111 -10.56 -4.50 -3.54
C THR A 111 -12.06 -4.24 -3.58
N ARG A 112 -12.85 -5.23 -3.99
CA ARG A 112 -14.31 -5.10 -4.09
C ARG A 112 -14.95 -4.93 -2.72
N VAL A 113 -14.43 -5.61 -1.70
CA VAL A 113 -14.88 -5.46 -0.31
C VAL A 113 -14.57 -4.05 0.18
N VAL A 114 -13.36 -3.55 -0.05
CA VAL A 114 -12.95 -2.20 0.37
C VAL A 114 -13.85 -1.14 -0.29
N HIS A 115 -14.11 -1.24 -1.59
CA HIS A 115 -15.00 -0.31 -2.28
C HIS A 115 -16.44 -0.39 -1.73
N LYS A 116 -17.00 -1.60 -1.67
CA LYS A 116 -18.41 -1.82 -1.29
C LYS A 116 -18.72 -1.50 0.18
N HIS A 117 -17.83 -1.86 1.10
CA HIS A 117 -18.09 -1.78 2.54
C HIS A 117 -17.43 -0.58 3.22
N TYR A 118 -16.34 -0.05 2.64
CA TYR A 118 -15.56 1.02 3.27
C TYR A 118 -15.53 2.30 2.43
N GLY A 119 -16.06 2.27 1.20
CA GLY A 119 -16.21 3.44 0.34
C GLY A 119 -14.90 4.18 0.08
N ARG A 120 -13.79 3.45 -0.06
CA ARG A 120 -12.45 4.01 -0.23
C ARG A 120 -11.65 3.20 -1.24
N ARG A 121 -10.59 3.78 -1.81
CA ARG A 121 -9.71 3.09 -2.77
C ARG A 121 -8.48 2.43 -2.15
N ASN A 122 -8.10 2.86 -0.95
CA ASN A 122 -6.84 2.46 -0.35
C ASN A 122 -6.98 1.27 0.61
N TRP A 123 -6.00 0.38 0.56
CA TRP A 123 -5.90 -0.76 1.45
C TRP A 123 -5.20 -0.40 2.76
N PRO A 124 -5.35 -1.21 3.82
CA PRO A 124 -4.60 -1.02 5.07
C PRO A 124 -3.11 -1.41 4.94
N MET A 125 -2.71 -1.93 3.78
CA MET A 125 -1.33 -2.26 3.42
C MET A 125 -1.00 -1.66 2.06
N THR A 126 0.28 -1.48 1.79
CA THR A 126 0.81 -1.06 0.49
C THR A 126 1.61 -2.19 -0.14
N TRP A 127 1.81 -2.13 -1.44
CA TRP A 127 2.67 -3.07 -2.15
C TRP A 127 3.50 -2.37 -3.22
N VAL A 128 4.64 -2.97 -3.51
CA VAL A 128 5.56 -2.55 -4.58
C VAL A 128 5.97 -3.78 -5.37
N GLU A 129 6.15 -3.62 -6.67
CA GLU A 129 6.82 -4.64 -7.48
C GLU A 129 8.31 -4.34 -7.48
N ALA A 130 9.14 -5.32 -7.13
CA ALA A 130 10.60 -5.19 -7.13
C ALA A 130 11.24 -6.49 -7.64
N PRO A 131 12.50 -6.47 -8.09
CA PRO A 131 13.22 -7.68 -8.45
C PRO A 131 13.16 -8.73 -7.34
N SER A 132 13.02 -10.00 -7.69
CA SER A 132 13.05 -11.07 -6.69
C SER A 132 14.49 -11.38 -6.31
N GLU A 133 14.82 -11.29 -5.02
CA GLU A 133 16.10 -11.74 -4.51
C GLU A 133 16.06 -13.27 -4.33
N GLY A 134 16.54 -14.01 -5.34
CA GLY A 134 16.78 -15.45 -5.20
C GLY A 134 15.68 -16.40 -5.67
N THR A 135 14.64 -15.93 -6.37
CA THR A 135 13.75 -16.83 -7.12
C THR A 135 13.95 -16.72 -8.64
N ASP A 136 13.50 -17.73 -9.38
CA ASP A 136 13.52 -17.79 -10.86
C ASP A 136 12.60 -16.73 -11.53
N LEU A 137 11.95 -15.87 -10.73
CA LEU A 137 11.08 -14.80 -11.19
C LEU A 137 11.85 -13.50 -11.36
N LYS A 138 11.61 -12.79 -12.48
CA LYS A 138 12.24 -11.49 -12.77
C LYS A 138 11.82 -10.39 -11.79
N SER A 139 10.61 -10.47 -11.24
CA SER A 139 10.04 -9.53 -10.28
C SER A 139 9.01 -10.20 -9.39
N GLU A 140 8.80 -9.63 -8.21
CA GLU A 140 7.82 -10.08 -7.23
C GLU A 140 7.15 -8.89 -6.52
N PHE A 141 5.91 -9.09 -6.06
CA PHE A 141 5.21 -8.13 -5.23
C PHE A 141 5.65 -8.27 -3.77
N TYR A 142 6.00 -7.15 -3.16
CA TYR A 142 6.31 -7.05 -1.74
C TYR A 142 5.26 -6.19 -1.06
N TYR A 143 4.74 -6.68 0.06
CA TYR A 143 3.70 -6.03 0.83
C TYR A 143 4.29 -5.47 2.12
N THR A 144 3.75 -4.33 2.55
CA THR A 144 4.17 -3.69 3.79
C THR A 144 3.02 -2.93 4.43
N VAL A 145 3.17 -2.60 5.70
CA VAL A 145 2.24 -1.79 6.48
C VAL A 145 3.03 -0.68 7.18
N SER A 146 2.46 0.51 7.29
CA SER A 146 3.09 1.59 8.05
C SER A 146 3.09 1.29 9.55
N GLU A 147 4.01 1.91 10.30
CA GLU A 147 4.03 1.81 11.76
C GLU A 147 2.69 2.20 12.39
N THR A 148 2.07 3.28 11.90
CA THR A 148 0.77 3.75 12.37
C THR A 148 -0.32 2.70 12.17
N THR A 149 -0.42 2.10 10.99
CA THR A 149 -1.45 1.10 10.72
C THR A 149 -1.16 -0.21 11.49
N ALA A 150 0.11 -0.61 11.63
CA ALA A 150 0.47 -1.76 12.45
C ALA A 150 0.14 -1.56 13.93
N ALA A 151 0.41 -0.38 14.49
CA ALA A 151 0.06 -0.07 15.88
C ALA A 151 -1.45 -0.16 16.11
N ARG A 152 -2.25 0.43 15.22
CA ARG A 152 -3.72 0.32 15.24
C ARG A 152 -4.19 -1.12 15.07
N TRP A 153 -3.55 -1.90 14.21
CA TRP A 153 -3.89 -3.31 14.00
C TRP A 153 -3.66 -4.15 15.26
N ARG A 154 -2.50 -3.98 15.92
CA ARG A 154 -2.19 -4.66 17.18
C ARG A 154 -3.15 -4.26 18.30
N GLU A 155 -3.54 -2.98 18.37
CA GLU A 155 -4.56 -2.51 19.30
C GLU A 155 -5.87 -3.28 19.12
N VAL A 156 -6.35 -3.42 17.88
CA VAL A 156 -7.55 -4.21 17.57
C VAL A 156 -7.37 -5.67 17.98
N ARG A 157 -6.25 -6.31 17.63
CA ARG A 157 -5.99 -7.73 17.95
C ARG A 157 -5.84 -8.03 19.44
N THR A 158 -5.56 -7.02 20.27
CA THR A 158 -5.50 -7.19 21.74
C THR A 158 -6.89 -7.08 22.39
N GLN A 159 -7.85 -6.45 21.70
CA GLN A 159 -9.21 -6.19 22.19
C GLN A 159 -10.28 -7.13 21.61
N SER A 160 -9.93 -7.94 20.60
CA SER A 160 -10.79 -8.93 19.94
C SER A 160 -10.55 -10.33 20.50
#